data_AF-A0A059G7M1-F1
#
_entry.id   AF-A0A059G7M1-F1
#
_cell.length_a   1.000
_cell.length_b   1.000
_cell.length_c   1.000
_cell.angle_alpha   90.00
_cell.angle_beta   90.00
_cell.angle_gamma   90.00
#
_symmetry.space_group_name_H-M   'P 1'
#
loop_
_entity.id
_entity.type
_entity.pdbx_description
1 polymer ?
#
loop_
_entity_poly.entity_id
_entity_poly.type
_entity_poly.pdbx_seq_one_letter_code
_entity_poly.pdbx_strand_id
1 'polypeptide(L)'
;MEALSTSQSGKIAEYFLACAVMSVSTGRLSPFLPASDDHGVDLIVMEKATAASVAVQVKSWRTSKGTERPTVQFDVRKATFLSSPRVALVGMVLSPDNLAMELGWVIPMDRVPELAVEQASKFALSPSRSPASADRYAPFRHTDIVGLVEAIGYLI
;
A
#
# COMPACT_ATOMS: atom_id res chain seq x y z
N MET A 1 3.31 -28.10 -6.38
CA MET A 1 4.01 -26.79 -6.45
C MET A 1 3.86 -26.15 -5.08
N GLU A 2 4.95 -25.66 -4.50
CA GLU A 2 4.94 -25.08 -3.14
C GLU A 2 4.30 -23.68 -3.18
N ALA A 3 3.52 -23.34 -2.15
CA ALA A 3 2.88 -22.03 -2.06
C ALA A 3 3.89 -20.98 -1.57
N LEU A 4 3.72 -19.72 -2.01
CA LEU A 4 4.54 -18.62 -1.50
C LEU A 4 4.29 -18.42 -0.01
N SER A 5 5.36 -18.22 0.76
CA SER A 5 5.26 -17.74 2.14
C SER A 5 4.68 -16.32 2.20
N THR A 6 4.20 -15.93 3.37
CA THR A 6 3.71 -14.57 3.63
C THR A 6 4.80 -13.52 3.41
N SER A 7 6.03 -13.80 3.85
CA SER A 7 7.20 -12.93 3.65
C SER A 7 7.56 -12.77 2.17
N GLN A 8 7.57 -13.86 1.39
CA GLN A 8 7.81 -13.77 -0.05
C GLN A 8 6.69 -12.98 -0.75
N SER A 9 5.44 -13.20 -0.35
CA SER A 9 4.30 -12.48 -0.91
C SER A 9 4.37 -10.97 -0.64
N GLY A 10 4.75 -10.57 0.58
CA GLY A 10 5.00 -9.18 0.95
C GLY A 10 6.12 -8.56 0.13
N LYS A 11 7.27 -9.22 0.07
CA LYS A 11 8.44 -8.72 -0.67
C LYS A 11 8.16 -8.52 -2.17
N ILE A 12 7.40 -9.42 -2.79
CA ILE A 12 6.99 -9.24 -4.18
C ILE A 12 6.08 -8.01 -4.33
N ALA A 13 5.18 -7.73 -3.38
CA ALA A 13 4.33 -6.53 -3.45
C ALA A 13 5.13 -5.24 -3.29
N GLU A 14 6.14 -5.24 -2.42
CA GLU A 14 7.08 -4.11 -2.27
C GLU A 14 7.86 -3.86 -3.56
N TYR A 15 8.43 -4.91 -4.17
CA TYR A 15 9.13 -4.79 -5.45
C TYR A 15 8.21 -4.38 -6.59
N PHE A 16 6.99 -4.91 -6.63
CA PHE A 16 5.98 -4.50 -7.61
C PHE A 16 5.72 -3.00 -7.51
N LEU A 17 5.48 -2.47 -6.30
CA LEU A 17 5.23 -1.05 -6.11
C LEU A 17 6.46 -0.20 -6.48
N ALA A 18 7.67 -0.62 -6.09
CA ALA A 18 8.90 0.07 -6.44
C ALA A 18 9.07 0.17 -7.97
N CYS A 19 8.89 -0.94 -8.69
CA CYS A 19 8.94 -0.96 -10.15
C CYS A 19 7.85 -0.07 -10.77
N ALA A 20 6.62 -0.14 -10.27
CA ALA A 20 5.51 0.68 -10.75
C ALA A 20 5.78 2.18 -10.56
N VAL A 21 6.25 2.60 -9.38
CA VAL A 21 6.61 3.99 -9.09
C VAL A 21 7.65 4.51 -10.08
N MET A 22 8.73 3.75 -10.33
CA MET A 22 9.75 4.17 -11.29
C MET A 22 9.22 4.23 -12.72
N SER A 23 8.48 3.21 -13.14
CA SER A 23 7.99 3.06 -14.52
C SER A 23 6.92 4.10 -14.86
N VAL A 24 5.89 4.23 -14.02
CA VAL A 24 4.75 5.12 -14.26
C VAL A 24 5.18 6.59 -14.16
N SER A 25 6.03 6.93 -13.18
CA SER A 25 6.52 8.30 -13.02
C SER A 25 7.58 8.68 -14.05
N THR A 26 7.90 7.82 -15.02
CA THR A 26 9.00 8.00 -15.98
C THR A 26 10.31 8.41 -15.29
N GLY A 27 10.59 7.79 -14.14
CA GLY A 27 11.78 8.05 -13.34
C GLY A 27 11.78 9.37 -12.56
N ARG A 28 10.68 10.14 -12.51
CA ARG A 28 10.54 11.32 -11.64
C ARG A 28 10.64 10.95 -10.16
N LEU A 29 9.99 9.84 -9.79
CA LEU A 29 9.98 9.30 -8.44
C LEU A 29 10.97 8.12 -8.32
N SER A 30 11.72 8.10 -7.22
CA SER A 30 12.71 7.07 -6.90
C SER A 30 12.36 6.36 -5.61
N PRO A 31 12.09 5.04 -5.63
CA PRO A 31 11.94 4.24 -4.43
C PRO A 31 13.31 3.82 -3.87
N PHE A 32 13.42 3.85 -2.54
CA PHE A 32 14.57 3.37 -1.77
C PHE A 32 14.11 2.36 -0.73
N LEU A 33 14.92 1.34 -0.48
CA LEU A 33 14.68 0.34 0.57
C LEU A 33 15.42 0.76 1.84
N PRO A 34 14.73 0.89 2.99
CA PRO A 34 15.39 1.11 4.27
C PRO A 34 16.32 -0.06 4.63
N ALA A 35 17.46 0.24 5.25
CA ALA A 35 18.37 -0.79 5.76
C ALA A 35 17.87 -1.45 7.07
N SER A 36 17.08 -0.72 7.86
CA SER A 36 16.40 -1.21 9.08
C SER A 36 14.89 -0.97 8.98
N ASP A 37 14.11 -1.84 9.60
CA ASP A 37 12.64 -1.82 9.61
C ASP A 37 12.08 -1.62 11.04
N ASP A 38 12.59 -0.62 11.75
CA ASP A 38 12.13 -0.32 13.12
C ASP A 38 10.79 0.42 13.16
N HIS A 39 10.34 0.94 12.01
CA HIS A 39 9.14 1.77 11.89
C HIS A 39 8.11 1.23 10.90
N GLY A 40 8.23 -0.04 10.47
CA GLY A 40 7.26 -0.66 9.55
C GLY A 40 7.22 0.03 8.18
N VAL A 41 8.33 0.65 7.78
CA VAL A 41 8.49 1.37 6.51
C VAL A 41 9.14 0.40 5.54
N ASP A 42 8.43 0.08 4.46
CA ASP A 42 8.92 -0.85 3.46
C ASP A 42 9.67 -0.14 2.32
N LEU A 43 9.26 1.10 1.99
CA LEU A 43 9.87 1.93 0.94
C LEU A 43 9.93 3.40 1.36
N ILE A 44 10.92 4.13 0.86
CA ILE A 44 10.92 5.60 0.83
C ILE A 44 10.82 6.03 -0.63
N VAL A 45 9.77 6.75 -1.00
CA VAL A 45 9.62 7.30 -2.35
C VAL A 45 10.00 8.76 -2.34
N MET A 46 11.02 9.11 -3.13
CA MET A 46 11.56 10.46 -3.21
C MET A 46 11.32 11.05 -4.59
N GLU A 47 10.92 12.31 -4.65
CA GLU A 47 10.93 13.08 -5.89
C GLU A 47 12.34 13.62 -6.15
N LYS A 48 12.91 13.33 -7.32
CA LYS A 48 14.30 13.70 -7.63
C LYS A 48 14.55 15.20 -7.74
N ALA A 49 13.56 15.97 -8.18
CA ALA A 49 13.72 17.40 -8.42
C ALA A 49 13.83 18.20 -7.10
N THR A 50 13.11 17.77 -6.07
CA THR A 50 12.97 18.49 -4.80
C THR A 50 13.66 17.78 -3.63
N ALA A 51 14.03 16.51 -3.79
CA ALA A 51 14.44 15.60 -2.72
C ALA A 51 13.39 15.42 -1.61
N ALA A 52 12.17 15.92 -1.79
CA ALA A 52 11.06 15.65 -0.91
C ALA A 52 10.69 14.16 -1.02
N SER A 53 10.21 13.58 0.09
CA SER A 53 9.90 12.16 0.15
C SER A 53 8.70 11.85 1.02
N VAL A 54 8.15 10.67 0.75
CA VAL A 54 7.11 10.01 1.54
C VAL A 54 7.60 8.60 1.89
N ALA A 55 7.48 8.23 3.16
CA ALA A 55 7.70 6.86 3.61
C ALA A 55 6.44 6.03 3.34
N VAL A 56 6.59 4.79 2.90
CA VAL A 56 5.49 3.93 2.49
C VAL A 56 5.57 2.60 3.19
N GLN A 57 4.48 2.22 3.86
CA GLN A 57 4.22 0.87 4.32
C GLN A 57 3.36 0.15 3.28
N VAL A 58 3.83 -0.98 2.76
CA VAL A 58 3.16 -1.78 1.74
C VAL A 58 2.44 -2.95 2.41
N LYS A 59 1.16 -3.13 2.05
CA LYS A 59 0.39 -4.32 2.38
C LYS A 59 -0.26 -4.84 1.12
N SER A 60 -0.35 -6.16 0.98
CA SER A 60 -0.97 -6.78 -0.18
C SER A 60 -1.89 -7.90 0.18
N TRP A 61 -2.94 -8.04 -0.61
CA TRP A 61 -3.78 -9.22 -0.67
C TRP A 61 -3.60 -9.92 -2.01
N ARG A 62 -3.47 -11.24 -1.99
CA ARG A 62 -3.52 -12.07 -3.20
C ARG A 62 -4.71 -12.98 -3.06
N THR A 63 -5.68 -12.85 -3.95
CA THR A 63 -6.82 -13.76 -3.95
C THR A 63 -6.49 -15.01 -4.74
N SER A 64 -6.82 -16.18 -4.21
CA SER A 64 -6.93 -17.38 -5.03
C SER A 64 -8.33 -17.41 -5.66
N LYS A 65 -8.43 -17.84 -6.93
CA LYS A 65 -9.71 -17.98 -7.62
C LYS A 65 -10.71 -18.77 -6.76
N GLY A 66 -11.90 -18.22 -6.56
CA GLY A 66 -12.99 -18.84 -5.78
C GLY A 66 -12.94 -18.60 -4.28
N THR A 67 -11.97 -17.81 -3.78
CA THR A 67 -11.86 -17.41 -2.36
C THR A 67 -11.96 -15.90 -2.17
N GLU A 68 -12.49 -15.20 -3.16
CA GLU A 68 -12.66 -13.76 -3.17
C GLU A 68 -13.57 -13.32 -2.02
N ARG A 69 -12.99 -12.60 -1.04
CA ARG A 69 -13.76 -11.93 0.00
C ARG A 69 -14.29 -10.59 -0.51
N PRO A 70 -15.44 -10.10 -0.01
CA PRO A 70 -15.96 -8.78 -0.38
C PRO A 70 -15.08 -7.62 0.12
N THR A 71 -14.28 -7.86 1.16
CA THR A 71 -13.33 -6.91 1.74
C THR A 71 -11.95 -7.55 1.85
N VAL A 72 -10.91 -6.72 1.87
CA VAL A 72 -9.55 -7.11 2.27
C VAL A 72 -9.22 -6.49 3.62
N GLN A 73 -8.19 -6.98 4.30
CA GLN A 73 -7.74 -6.42 5.58
C GLN A 73 -6.27 -6.00 5.50
N PHE A 74 -6.00 -4.76 5.88
CA PHE A 74 -4.66 -4.19 6.02
C PHE A 74 -4.48 -3.72 7.45
N ASP A 75 -3.64 -4.43 8.20
CA ASP A 75 -3.37 -4.12 9.59
C ASP A 75 -2.12 -3.25 9.72
N VAL A 76 -2.24 -2.14 10.44
CA VAL A 76 -1.11 -1.30 10.87
C VAL A 76 -0.85 -1.57 12.34
N ARG A 77 0.34 -2.07 12.68
CA ARG A 77 0.70 -2.37 14.07
C ARG A 77 0.96 -1.06 14.82
N LYS A 78 0.41 -0.94 16.03
CA LYS A 78 0.65 0.22 16.91
C LYS A 78 2.12 0.37 17.32
N ALA A 79 2.84 -0.74 17.43
CA ALA A 79 4.26 -0.75 17.80
C ALA A 79 5.16 0.01 16.80
N THR A 80 4.76 0.06 15.53
CA THR A 80 5.50 0.72 14.44
C THR A 80 4.70 1.88 13.84
N PHE A 81 3.61 2.30 14.49
CA PHE A 81 2.73 3.33 13.95
C PHE A 81 3.36 4.72 14.13
N LEU A 82 3.43 5.47 13.03
CA LEU A 82 3.91 6.84 13.01
C LEU A 82 2.86 7.73 12.34
N SER A 83 2.12 8.49 13.15
CA SER A 83 1.11 9.43 12.65
C SER A 83 1.80 10.61 11.95
N SER A 84 1.78 10.62 10.62
CA SER A 84 2.38 11.66 9.80
C SER A 84 1.76 11.68 8.40
N PRO A 85 1.51 12.86 7.81
CA PRO A 85 1.06 12.97 6.43
C PRO A 85 2.16 12.59 5.42
N ARG A 86 3.43 12.54 5.85
CA ARG A 86 4.58 12.09 5.03
C ARG A 86 4.89 10.60 5.18
N VAL A 87 3.97 9.86 5.78
CA VAL A 87 3.99 8.39 5.81
C VAL A 87 2.66 7.93 5.22
N ALA A 88 2.68 6.90 4.38
CA ALA A 88 1.48 6.36 3.76
C ALA A 88 1.40 4.85 3.92
N LEU A 89 0.19 4.34 4.12
CA LEU A 89 -0.15 2.94 3.90
C LEU A 89 -0.57 2.77 2.44
N VAL A 90 0.13 1.90 1.71
CA VAL A 90 -0.28 1.45 0.38
C VAL A 90 -0.78 0.01 0.46
N GLY A 91 -2.09 -0.15 0.32
CA GLY A 91 -2.75 -1.46 0.24
C GLY A 91 -3.00 -1.84 -1.20
N MET A 92 -2.68 -3.06 -1.64
CA MET A 92 -2.97 -3.53 -3.01
C MET A 92 -3.63 -4.91 -3.01
N VAL A 93 -4.56 -5.11 -3.94
CA VAL A 93 -5.03 -6.43 -4.34
C VAL A 93 -4.30 -6.78 -5.63
N LEU A 94 -3.49 -7.84 -5.59
CA LEU A 94 -2.71 -8.31 -6.72
C LEU A 94 -3.29 -9.62 -7.24
N SER A 95 -3.47 -9.71 -8.55
CA SER A 95 -3.88 -10.93 -9.23
C SER A 95 -2.85 -12.03 -9.02
N PRO A 96 -3.26 -13.25 -8.63
CA PRO A 96 -2.35 -14.37 -8.44
C PRO A 96 -1.73 -14.87 -9.75
N ASP A 97 -2.38 -14.60 -10.88
CA ASP A 97 -2.04 -15.21 -12.17
C ASP A 97 -0.93 -14.42 -12.89
N ASN A 98 -0.94 -13.09 -12.78
CA ASN A 98 -0.06 -12.21 -13.55
C ASN A 98 0.51 -11.03 -12.75
N LEU A 99 0.28 -10.98 -11.43
CA LEU A 99 0.70 -9.89 -10.54
C LEU A 99 0.16 -8.49 -10.93
N ALA A 100 -0.85 -8.41 -11.79
CA ALA A 100 -1.51 -7.14 -12.08
C ALA A 100 -2.25 -6.64 -10.83
N MET A 101 -2.25 -5.32 -10.63
CA MET A 101 -3.06 -4.71 -9.58
C MET A 101 -4.54 -4.69 -10.01
N GLU A 102 -5.41 -5.27 -9.19
CA GLU A 102 -6.87 -5.22 -9.37
C GLU A 102 -7.46 -3.96 -8.73
N LEU A 103 -6.94 -3.59 -7.56
CA LEU A 103 -7.37 -2.44 -6.77
C LEU A 103 -6.25 -2.04 -5.82
N GLY A 104 -6.16 -0.76 -5.48
CA GLY A 104 -5.26 -0.32 -4.42
C GLY A 104 -5.78 0.88 -3.66
N TRP A 105 -5.11 1.19 -2.56
CA TRP A 105 -5.39 2.34 -1.71
C TRP A 105 -4.12 3.03 -1.29
N VAL A 106 -4.11 4.35 -1.32
CA VAL A 106 -3.04 5.18 -0.76
C VAL A 106 -3.62 6.00 0.38
N ILE A 107 -3.34 5.61 1.62
CA ILE A 107 -3.90 6.22 2.82
C ILE A 107 -2.78 6.92 3.59
N PRO A 108 -2.81 8.26 3.74
CA PRO A 108 -1.90 8.96 4.62
C PRO A 108 -2.00 8.41 6.06
N MET A 109 -0.86 8.19 6.71
CA MET A 109 -0.79 7.47 7.98
C MET A 109 -1.46 8.25 9.12
N ASP A 110 -1.52 9.57 9.03
CA ASP A 110 -2.27 10.44 9.95
C ASP A 110 -3.79 10.28 9.85
N ARG A 111 -4.32 9.76 8.73
CA ARG A 111 -5.74 9.42 8.56
C ARG A 111 -6.10 8.02 9.06
N VAL A 112 -5.13 7.16 9.31
CA VAL A 112 -5.37 5.77 9.76
C VAL A 112 -6.22 5.69 11.03
N PRO A 113 -5.98 6.48 12.10
CA PRO A 113 -6.79 6.42 13.32
C PRO A 113 -8.28 6.76 13.10
N GLU A 114 -8.59 7.63 12.13
CA GLU A 114 -9.96 8.01 11.79
C GLU A 114 -10.68 6.91 10.98
N LEU A 115 -9.94 6.23 10.10
CA LEU A 115 -10.50 5.28 9.16
C LEU A 115 -10.60 3.87 9.74
N ALA A 116 -9.62 3.45 10.54
CA ALA A 116 -9.51 2.08 11.00
C ALA A 116 -10.47 1.73 12.14
N VAL A 117 -10.68 0.44 12.34
CA VAL A 117 -11.16 -0.07 13.62
C VAL A 117 -9.96 -0.23 14.54
N GLU A 118 -9.92 0.56 15.61
CA GLU A 118 -8.87 0.45 16.61
C GLU A 118 -8.99 -0.85 17.42
N GLN A 119 -7.88 -1.55 17.59
CA GLN A 119 -7.75 -2.74 18.42
C GLN A 119 -6.57 -2.58 19.38
N ALA A 120 -6.41 -3.52 20.32
CA ALA A 120 -5.37 -3.43 21.35
C ALA A 120 -3.96 -3.23 20.78
N SER A 121 -3.58 -3.98 19.73
CA SER A 121 -2.23 -3.95 19.16
C SER A 121 -2.11 -3.31 17.77
N LYS A 122 -3.23 -2.92 17.16
CA LYS A 122 -3.28 -2.53 15.74
C LYS A 122 -4.45 -1.62 15.39
N PHE A 123 -4.32 -0.94 14.27
CA PHE A 123 -5.40 -0.34 13.51
C PHE A 123 -5.76 -1.29 12.37
N ALA A 124 -6.99 -1.80 12.35
CA ALA A 124 -7.47 -2.72 11.33
C ALA A 124 -8.28 -1.96 10.27
N LEU A 125 -7.75 -1.89 9.04
CA LEU A 125 -8.45 -1.31 7.90
C LEU A 125 -9.07 -2.44 7.07
N SER A 126 -10.34 -2.30 6.71
CA SER A 126 -11.09 -3.34 5.97
C SER A 126 -11.85 -2.78 4.77
N PRO A 127 -11.15 -2.29 3.71
CA PRO A 127 -11.81 -1.71 2.55
C PRO A 127 -12.54 -2.76 1.70
N SER A 128 -13.64 -2.35 1.06
CA SER A 128 -14.36 -3.16 0.09
C SER A 128 -13.58 -3.28 -1.22
N ARG A 129 -13.61 -4.47 -1.81
CA ARG A 129 -13.06 -4.73 -3.14
C ARG A 129 -13.99 -4.32 -4.28
N SER A 130 -15.22 -3.92 -3.99
CA SER A 130 -16.12 -3.42 -5.03
C SER A 130 -15.63 -2.03 -5.50
N PRO A 131 -15.33 -1.84 -6.80
CA PRO A 131 -14.90 -0.54 -7.31
C PRO A 131 -15.95 0.56 -7.07
N ALA A 132 -17.23 0.19 -7.01
CA ALA A 132 -18.37 1.08 -6.80
C ALA A 132 -18.76 1.28 -5.32
N SER A 133 -18.03 0.66 -4.36
CA SER A 133 -18.33 0.81 -2.93
C SER A 133 -18.14 2.25 -2.48
N ALA A 134 -19.12 2.83 -1.80
CA ALA A 134 -19.03 4.14 -1.15
C ALA A 134 -18.55 4.05 0.32
N ASP A 135 -17.76 3.03 0.66
CA ASP A 135 -17.17 2.92 1.99
C ASP A 135 -16.22 4.09 2.30
N ARG A 136 -15.86 4.22 3.59
CA ARG A 136 -14.96 5.27 4.09
C ARG A 136 -13.58 5.30 3.42
N TYR A 137 -13.18 4.23 2.73
CA TYR A 137 -11.88 4.11 2.07
C TYR A 137 -11.96 4.50 0.58
N ALA A 138 -13.16 4.71 0.04
CA ALA A 138 -13.38 5.08 -1.35
C ALA A 138 -12.57 6.32 -1.81
N PRO A 139 -12.38 7.38 -1.00
CA PRO A 139 -11.57 8.54 -1.41
C PRO A 139 -10.09 8.20 -1.68
N PHE A 140 -9.60 7.09 -1.15
CA PHE A 140 -8.21 6.65 -1.26
C PHE A 140 -8.04 5.52 -2.26
N ARG A 141 -9.13 5.06 -2.91
CA ARG A 141 -9.15 3.88 -3.77
C ARG A 141 -8.70 4.23 -5.19
N HIS A 142 -7.89 3.36 -5.78
CA HIS A 142 -7.41 3.45 -7.15
C HIS A 142 -7.67 2.13 -7.88
N THR A 143 -8.26 2.22 -9.07
CA THR A 143 -8.60 1.07 -9.93
C THR A 143 -7.52 0.71 -10.94
N ASP A 144 -6.47 1.53 -11.03
CA ASP A 144 -5.32 1.29 -11.89
C ASP A 144 -4.03 1.78 -11.21
N ILE A 145 -2.90 1.26 -11.69
CA ILE A 145 -1.59 1.52 -11.11
C ILE A 145 -1.13 2.96 -11.33
N VAL A 146 -1.65 3.64 -12.37
CA VAL A 146 -1.27 5.02 -12.69
C VAL A 146 -1.79 5.95 -11.62
N GLY A 147 -3.10 5.90 -11.33
CA GLY A 147 -3.72 6.69 -10.28
C GLY A 147 -3.14 6.40 -8.89
N LEU A 148 -2.78 5.15 -8.61
CA LEU A 148 -2.10 4.78 -7.36
C LEU A 148 -0.74 5.49 -7.22
N VAL A 149 0.09 5.46 -8.26
CA VAL A 149 1.42 6.10 -8.23
C VAL A 149 1.31 7.62 -8.20
N GLU A 150 0.35 8.20 -8.92
CA GLU A 150 0.07 9.64 -8.85
C GLU A 150 -0.32 10.06 -7.42
N ALA A 151 -1.17 9.27 -6.75
CA ALA A 151 -1.56 9.53 -5.37
C ALA A 151 -0.38 9.49 -4.39
N ILE A 152 0.57 8.57 -4.56
CA ILE A 152 1.82 8.58 -3.78
C ILE A 152 2.60 9.87 -4.05
N GLY A 153 2.66 10.30 -5.31
CA GLY A 153 3.33 11.54 -5.71
C GLY A 153 2.72 12.80 -5.09
N TYR A 154 1.40 12.84 -4.85
CA TYR A 154 0.73 13.98 -4.21
C TYR A 154 1.01 14.11 -2.71
N LEU A 155 1.64 13.11 -2.08
CA LEU A 155 2.05 13.14 -0.67
C LEU A 155 3.48 13.67 -0.46
N ILE A 156 4.20 13.95 -1.55
CA ILE A 156 5.58 14.45 -1.54
C ILE A 156 5.58 15.98 -1.55
#